data_AF-A0A853I9P7-F1
#
_entry.id   AF-A0A853I9P7-F1
#
_cell.length_a   1.000
_cell.length_b   1.000
_cell.length_c   1.000
_cell.angle_alpha   90.00
_cell.angle_beta   90.00
_cell.angle_gamma   90.00
#
_symmetry.space_group_name_H-M   'P 1'
#
loop_
_entity.id
_entity.type
_entity.pdbx_description
1 polymer ?
#
loop_
_entity_poly.entity_id
_entity_poly.type
_entity_poly.pdbx_seq_one_letter_code
_entity_poly.pdbx_strand_id
1 'polypeptide(L)'
;MMYAQAKEHFTALTQQEPGCAMAHWGVAMTLFQPLWPGHPSEEKLDEGWQAINKAKTIQTISPREKSYITATEAFFNNRQSLTHPQRIAAWETAQHKTFQQFPDDINAAAFYALSHLATAPKEDKSYSHQKEAGKLLEKLYQREPQHPGVIHYTIHAYDNPMLANRAITAARAYDKIAPDVPHALHMPTHIFVRIGLWPDVVQWNERSAKAALNYPAGDFISHHYLHALDYLLYAHLQGGDDQAAKKTLKEMKTASKHQETFVSAYALASMPARFALERHYWQEAAQLESRVPESFPWEKFPQVEAISYFAKGLGAARSGDLASAQQSIQMMDQLYAKTKQAGSNYWAVLVEAQRKTVVAWIHFLKRDTKTALAMMRQAADLEDSVDKHPVTPGVVLPARELLGDMLILTANYQDAISAYEASLAISPNRLNSIYGIGYANELAGNSTKAKLYYKKLFEIAAPSVKKLAQKTKGKDIRESLKQSRKFLEKHQAL
;
A
#
# COMPACT_ATOMS: atom_id res chain seq x y z
N MET A 1 4.35 12.89 1.30
CA MET A 1 5.13 13.87 0.52
C MET A 1 5.09 15.21 1.24
N MET A 2 6.22 15.93 1.24
CA MET A 2 6.38 17.21 1.94
C MET A 2 5.92 18.41 1.09
N TYR A 3 4.79 18.30 0.37
CA TYR A 3 4.32 19.34 -0.56
C TYR A 3 3.94 20.64 0.15
N ALA A 4 3.31 20.57 1.32
CA ALA A 4 2.91 21.75 2.09
C ALA A 4 4.14 22.54 2.56
N GLN A 5 5.14 21.86 3.13
CA GLN A 5 6.40 22.47 3.55
C GLN A 5 7.18 23.03 2.36
N ALA A 6 7.23 22.30 1.23
CA ALA A 6 7.85 22.81 0.02
C ALA A 6 7.16 24.08 -0.49
N LYS A 7 5.82 24.13 -0.44
CA LYS A 7 5.05 25.33 -0.79
C LYS A 7 5.42 26.50 0.10
N GLU A 8 5.44 26.31 1.42
CA GLU A 8 5.84 27.34 2.39
C GLU A 8 7.24 27.92 2.08
N HIS A 9 8.22 27.05 1.83
CA HIS A 9 9.58 27.48 1.48
C HIS A 9 9.65 28.25 0.16
N PHE A 10 8.99 27.76 -0.89
CA PHE A 10 8.97 28.46 -2.18
C PHE A 10 8.22 29.79 -2.08
N THR A 11 7.09 29.85 -1.36
CA THR A 11 6.34 31.09 -1.13
C THR A 11 7.16 32.10 -0.32
N ALA A 12 7.91 31.67 0.70
CA ALA A 12 8.82 32.57 1.41
C ALA A 12 9.91 33.11 0.48
N LEU A 13 10.45 32.27 -0.41
CA LEU A 13 11.46 32.68 -1.37
C LEU A 13 10.90 33.67 -2.41
N THR A 14 9.64 33.55 -2.84
CA THR A 14 9.05 34.53 -3.76
C THR A 14 8.80 35.89 -3.10
N GLN A 15 8.71 35.95 -1.77
CA GLN A 15 8.63 37.21 -1.03
C GLN A 15 10.00 37.87 -0.86
N GLN A 16 11.04 37.07 -0.60
CA GLN A 16 12.41 37.55 -0.44
C GLN A 16 13.05 37.95 -1.79
N GLU A 17 12.81 37.14 -2.81
CA GLU A 17 13.38 37.28 -4.15
C GLU A 17 12.25 37.28 -5.22
N PRO A 18 11.45 38.36 -5.35
CA PRO A 18 10.31 38.39 -6.26
C PRO A 18 10.68 38.20 -7.74
N GLY A 19 11.94 38.49 -8.09
CA GLY A 19 12.51 38.30 -9.42
C GLY A 19 13.05 36.88 -9.68
N CYS A 20 12.97 35.95 -8.74
CA CYS A 20 13.40 34.56 -8.94
C CYS A 20 12.30 33.73 -9.61
N ALA A 21 12.40 33.50 -10.92
CA ALA A 21 11.38 32.77 -11.67
C ALA A 21 11.19 31.33 -11.18
N MET A 22 12.27 30.68 -10.76
CA MET A 22 12.23 29.31 -10.26
C MET A 22 11.57 29.18 -8.88
N ALA A 23 11.56 30.24 -8.07
CA ALA A 23 10.79 30.25 -6.83
C ALA A 23 9.27 30.19 -7.11
N HIS A 24 8.79 31.00 -8.06
CA HIS A 24 7.39 30.99 -8.50
C HIS A 24 7.01 29.66 -9.19
N TRP A 25 7.90 29.12 -10.04
CA TRP A 25 7.74 27.77 -10.60
C TRP A 25 7.63 26.70 -9.51
N GLY A 26 8.46 26.79 -8.47
CA GLY A 26 8.43 25.87 -7.32
C GLY A 26 7.08 25.89 -6.60
N VAL A 27 6.50 27.07 -6.37
CA VAL A 27 5.12 27.19 -5.83
C VAL A 27 4.14 26.41 -6.71
N ALA A 28 4.15 26.64 -8.03
CA ALA A 28 3.22 25.96 -8.94
C ALA A 28 3.39 24.43 -8.93
N MET A 29 4.63 23.93 -8.90
CA MET A 29 4.94 22.50 -8.83
C MET A 29 4.44 21.83 -7.53
N THR A 30 4.23 22.60 -6.46
CA THR A 30 3.70 22.04 -5.21
C THR A 30 2.18 21.85 -5.21
N LEU A 31 1.49 22.46 -6.17
CA LEU A 31 0.03 22.54 -6.20
C LEU A 31 -0.64 21.37 -6.94
N PHE A 32 0.13 20.50 -7.62
CA PHE A 32 -0.39 19.28 -8.22
C PHE A 32 0.46 18.05 -7.91
N GLN A 33 -0.18 16.89 -7.90
CA GLN A 33 0.45 15.60 -7.62
C GLN A 33 0.27 14.65 -8.81
N PRO A 34 1.33 14.32 -9.57
CA PRO A 34 1.15 13.55 -10.81
C PRO A 34 0.94 12.05 -10.59
N LEU A 35 1.48 11.46 -9.53
CA LEU A 35 1.41 10.00 -9.26
C LEU A 35 0.39 9.61 -8.17
N TRP A 36 -0.15 10.58 -7.45
CA TRP A 36 -0.95 10.32 -6.25
C TRP A 36 -2.44 10.51 -6.52
N PRO A 37 -3.32 9.72 -5.88
CA PRO A 37 -4.75 9.97 -5.95
C PRO A 37 -5.08 11.31 -5.29
N GLY A 38 -5.74 12.19 -6.04
CA GLY A 38 -6.13 13.52 -5.61
C GLY A 38 -5.95 14.53 -6.75
N HIS A 39 -6.96 15.36 -6.98
CA HIS A 39 -6.89 16.42 -7.99
C HIS A 39 -6.78 17.78 -7.27
N PRO A 40 -5.99 18.73 -7.80
CA PRO A 40 -6.03 20.09 -7.28
C PRO A 40 -7.46 20.64 -7.38
N SER A 41 -7.90 21.36 -6.34
CA SER A 41 -9.13 22.14 -6.38
C SER A 41 -9.02 23.24 -7.44
N GLU A 42 -10.16 23.81 -7.84
CA GLU A 42 -10.17 24.97 -8.75
C GLU A 42 -9.32 26.12 -8.20
N GLU A 43 -9.42 26.41 -6.90
CA GLU A 43 -8.58 27.39 -6.22
C GLU A 43 -7.07 27.10 -6.38
N LYS A 44 -6.64 25.85 -6.17
CA LYS A 44 -5.23 25.46 -6.35
C LYS A 44 -4.79 25.52 -7.81
N LEU A 45 -5.69 25.25 -8.75
CA LEU A 45 -5.44 25.41 -10.18
C LEU A 45 -5.23 26.89 -10.54
N ASP A 46 -6.07 27.78 -10.01
CA ASP A 46 -5.94 29.23 -10.20
C ASP A 46 -4.66 29.77 -9.56
N GLU A 47 -4.34 29.33 -8.35
CA GLU A 47 -3.10 29.69 -7.65
C GLU A 47 -1.87 29.27 -8.46
N GLY A 48 -1.84 28.03 -8.96
CA GLY A 48 -0.71 27.54 -9.77
C GLY A 48 -0.59 28.27 -11.11
N TRP A 49 -1.71 28.64 -11.72
CA TRP A 49 -1.72 29.47 -12.92
C TRP A 49 -1.15 30.87 -12.67
N GLN A 50 -1.52 31.51 -11.57
CA GLN A 50 -0.97 32.81 -11.17
C GLN A 50 0.54 32.73 -10.94
N ALA A 51 1.01 31.71 -10.22
CA ALA A 51 2.43 31.50 -9.96
C ALA A 51 3.24 31.30 -11.27
N ILE A 52 2.75 30.47 -12.20
CA ILE A 52 3.42 30.28 -13.49
C ILE A 52 3.40 31.55 -14.35
N ASN A 53 2.30 32.30 -14.38
CA ASN A 53 2.28 33.57 -15.10
C ASN A 53 3.27 34.56 -14.52
N LYS A 54 3.40 34.62 -13.19
CA LYS A 54 4.42 35.46 -12.55
C LYS A 54 5.83 35.04 -12.96
N ALA A 55 6.13 33.74 -12.95
CA ALA A 55 7.41 33.21 -13.42
C ALA A 55 7.74 33.64 -14.86
N LYS A 56 6.73 33.65 -15.75
CA LYS A 56 6.89 34.06 -17.16
C LYS A 56 7.16 35.55 -17.36
N THR A 57 6.77 36.41 -16.42
CA THR A 57 7.03 37.86 -16.53
C THR A 57 8.48 38.27 -16.26
N ILE A 58 9.27 37.36 -15.68
CA ILE A 58 10.65 37.62 -15.30
C ILE A 58 11.55 37.44 -16.53
N GLN A 59 12.27 38.50 -16.91
CA GLN A 59 13.04 38.55 -18.17
C GLN A 59 14.42 37.87 -18.07
N THR A 60 15.02 37.85 -16.88
CA THR A 60 16.36 37.27 -16.64
C THR A 60 16.27 35.79 -16.31
N ILE A 61 15.84 34.97 -17.28
CA ILE A 61 15.77 33.51 -17.14
C ILE A 61 16.59 32.80 -18.22
N SER A 62 17.24 31.71 -17.85
CA SER A 62 17.98 30.85 -18.78
C SER A 62 17.04 30.05 -19.70
N PRO A 63 17.52 29.57 -20.86
CA PRO A 63 16.73 28.68 -21.72
C PRO A 63 16.21 27.44 -20.98
N ARG A 64 17.01 26.92 -20.04
CA ARG A 64 16.67 25.78 -19.18
C ARG A 64 15.47 26.08 -18.28
N GLU A 65 15.52 27.18 -17.54
CA GLU A 65 14.43 27.61 -16.65
C GLU A 65 13.15 27.91 -17.43
N LYS A 66 13.28 28.58 -18.58
CA LYS A 66 12.15 28.84 -19.48
C LYS A 66 11.46 27.54 -19.90
N SER A 67 12.22 26.49 -20.19
CA SER A 67 11.67 25.19 -20.59
C SER A 67 10.87 24.52 -19.45
N TYR A 68 11.36 24.55 -18.21
CA TYR A 68 10.60 24.06 -17.04
C TYR A 68 9.32 24.83 -16.76
N ILE A 69 9.37 26.16 -16.91
CA ILE A 69 8.19 27.03 -16.78
C ILE A 69 7.17 26.69 -17.86
N THR A 70 7.58 26.57 -19.13
CA THR A 70 6.71 26.16 -20.23
C THR A 70 6.14 24.76 -20.03
N ALA A 71 6.92 23.81 -19.51
CA ALA A 71 6.41 22.48 -19.21
C ALA A 71 5.28 22.53 -18.17
N THR A 72 5.50 23.27 -17.08
CA THR A 72 4.51 23.39 -15.99
C THR A 72 3.30 24.21 -16.41
N GLU A 73 3.48 25.20 -17.27
CA GLU A 73 2.40 25.96 -17.91
C GLU A 73 1.42 25.04 -18.65
N ALA A 74 1.90 24.00 -19.33
CA ALA A 74 1.06 23.05 -20.05
C ALA A 74 0.03 22.35 -19.14
N PHE A 75 0.32 22.20 -17.85
CA PHE A 75 -0.64 21.70 -16.87
C PHE A 75 -1.72 22.74 -16.51
N PHE A 76 -1.36 24.03 -16.35
CA PHE A 76 -2.27 25.06 -15.81
C PHE A 76 -3.00 25.92 -16.85
N ASN A 77 -2.47 26.10 -18.07
CA ASN A 77 -3.01 27.04 -19.07
C ASN A 77 -4.47 26.77 -19.44
N ASN A 78 -4.85 25.50 -19.55
CA ASN A 78 -6.21 25.07 -19.89
C ASN A 78 -6.96 24.45 -18.70
N ARG A 79 -6.69 24.95 -17.48
CA ARG A 79 -7.24 24.37 -16.24
C ARG A 79 -8.77 24.33 -16.16
N GLN A 80 -9.46 25.23 -16.87
CA GLN A 80 -10.93 25.31 -16.90
C GLN A 80 -11.56 24.39 -17.96
N SER A 81 -10.81 23.97 -18.99
CA SER A 81 -11.34 23.22 -20.14
C SER A 81 -10.84 21.78 -20.22
N LEU A 82 -9.65 21.47 -19.69
CA LEU A 82 -9.08 20.12 -19.68
C LEU A 82 -9.40 19.39 -18.39
N THR A 83 -9.71 18.11 -18.51
CA THR A 83 -9.75 17.17 -17.38
C THR A 83 -8.36 16.99 -16.77
N HIS A 84 -8.29 16.50 -15.53
CA HIS A 84 -6.99 16.26 -14.87
C HIS A 84 -6.06 15.33 -15.67
N PRO A 85 -6.51 14.17 -16.20
CA PRO A 85 -5.66 13.31 -17.05
C PRO A 85 -5.13 14.03 -18.30
N GLN A 86 -5.94 14.87 -18.94
CA GLN A 86 -5.51 15.65 -20.11
C GLN A 86 -4.43 16.68 -19.74
N ARG A 87 -4.51 17.30 -18.55
CA ARG A 87 -3.48 18.23 -18.06
C ARG A 87 -2.17 17.51 -17.73
N ILE A 88 -2.24 16.31 -17.15
CA ILE A 88 -1.05 15.45 -16.92
C ILE A 88 -0.41 15.04 -18.25
N ALA A 89 -1.20 14.66 -19.25
CA ALA A 89 -0.68 14.33 -20.59
C ALA A 89 -0.03 15.54 -21.28
N ALA A 90 -0.62 16.73 -21.18
CA ALA A 90 -0.03 17.96 -21.70
C ALA A 90 1.31 18.30 -21.00
N TRP A 91 1.37 18.12 -19.68
CA TRP A 91 2.60 18.26 -18.91
C TRP A 91 3.67 17.25 -19.34
N GLU A 92 3.31 15.97 -19.51
CA GLU A 92 4.23 14.92 -19.98
C GLU A 92 4.84 15.23 -21.35
N THR A 93 4.01 15.64 -22.30
CA THR A 93 4.48 16.04 -23.64
C THR A 93 5.47 17.20 -23.56
N ALA A 94 5.24 18.16 -22.67
CA ALA A 94 6.13 19.32 -22.52
C ALA A 94 7.41 18.98 -21.72
N GLN A 95 7.35 18.07 -20.74
CA GLN A 95 8.53 17.55 -20.05
C GLN A 95 9.40 16.72 -20.98
N HIS A 96 8.82 15.94 -21.88
CA HIS A 96 9.58 15.22 -22.91
C HIS A 96 10.35 16.20 -23.81
N LYS A 97 9.73 17.30 -24.25
CA LYS A 97 10.42 18.36 -25.01
C LYS A 97 11.56 18.99 -24.21
N THR A 98 11.36 19.22 -22.91
CA THR A 98 12.40 19.75 -22.01
C THR A 98 13.59 18.79 -21.94
N PHE A 99 13.33 17.49 -21.76
CA PHE A 99 14.37 16.46 -21.77
C PHE A 99 15.11 16.38 -23.12
N GLN A 100 14.40 16.45 -24.25
CA GLN A 100 15.02 16.46 -25.59
C GLN A 100 15.93 17.67 -25.81
N GLN A 101 15.53 18.84 -25.29
CA GLN A 101 16.31 20.07 -25.40
C GLN A 101 17.55 20.06 -24.48
N PHE A 102 17.45 19.42 -23.32
CA PHE A 102 18.51 19.36 -22.30
C PHE A 102 18.80 17.90 -21.89
N PRO A 103 19.34 17.05 -22.79
CA PRO A 103 19.50 15.62 -22.53
C PRO A 103 20.50 15.29 -21.41
N ASP A 104 21.44 16.20 -21.12
CA ASP A 104 22.42 16.06 -20.05
C ASP A 104 21.92 16.54 -18.68
N ASP A 105 20.78 17.24 -18.64
CA ASP A 105 20.15 17.69 -17.40
C ASP A 105 19.38 16.55 -16.73
N ILE A 106 19.93 16.09 -15.62
CA ILE A 106 19.38 14.96 -14.85
C ILE A 106 17.99 15.29 -14.31
N ASN A 107 17.70 16.54 -13.97
CA ASN A 107 16.36 16.93 -13.53
C ASN A 107 15.36 16.87 -14.68
N ALA A 108 15.75 17.26 -15.90
CA ALA A 108 14.87 17.20 -17.07
C ALA A 108 14.51 15.75 -17.39
N ALA A 109 15.51 14.87 -17.38
CA ALA A 109 15.31 13.43 -17.55
C ALA A 109 14.45 12.81 -16.44
N ALA A 110 14.70 13.17 -15.17
CA ALA A 110 13.92 12.68 -14.04
C ALA A 110 12.47 13.17 -14.07
N PHE A 111 12.22 14.43 -14.44
CA PHE A 111 10.88 14.96 -14.58
C PHE A 111 10.11 14.35 -15.75
N TYR A 112 10.79 14.07 -16.88
CA TYR A 112 10.19 13.31 -17.96
C TYR A 112 9.80 11.89 -17.51
N ALA A 113 10.71 11.19 -16.81
CA ALA A 113 10.38 9.87 -16.24
C ALA A 113 9.18 9.94 -15.31
N LEU A 114 9.11 10.93 -14.42
CA LEU A 114 7.96 11.16 -13.54
C LEU A 114 6.66 11.37 -14.33
N SER A 115 6.67 12.25 -15.33
CA SER A 115 5.48 12.55 -16.11
C SER A 115 5.04 11.37 -16.97
N HIS A 116 5.99 10.60 -17.50
CA HIS A 116 5.72 9.39 -18.28
C HIS A 116 5.13 8.26 -17.42
N LEU A 117 5.55 8.14 -16.17
CA LEU A 117 4.89 7.26 -15.18
C LEU A 117 3.46 7.71 -14.87
N ALA A 118 3.22 9.02 -14.80
CA ALA A 118 1.89 9.57 -14.49
C ALA A 118 0.87 9.36 -15.61
N THR A 119 1.32 9.14 -16.84
CA THR A 119 0.48 8.83 -18.01
C THR A 119 0.40 7.33 -18.32
N ALA A 120 1.00 6.46 -17.48
CA ALA A 120 0.96 5.02 -17.69
C ALA A 120 -0.49 4.49 -17.73
N PRO A 121 -0.88 3.74 -18.79
CA PRO A 121 -2.22 3.16 -18.86
C PRO A 121 -2.45 2.19 -17.70
N LYS A 122 -3.60 2.29 -17.01
CA LYS A 122 -3.90 1.47 -15.83
C LYS A 122 -4.12 0.00 -16.19
N GLU A 123 -4.54 -0.26 -17.42
CA GLU A 123 -4.86 -1.57 -17.97
C GLU A 123 -3.63 -2.26 -18.58
N ASP A 124 -2.49 -1.57 -18.71
CA ASP A 124 -1.27 -2.13 -19.29
C ASP A 124 -0.57 -3.10 -18.33
N LYS A 125 -0.86 -4.40 -18.51
CA LYS A 125 -0.20 -5.49 -17.76
C LYS A 125 1.25 -5.75 -18.21
N SER A 126 1.71 -5.14 -19.29
CA SER A 126 3.12 -5.23 -19.72
C SER A 126 4.03 -4.25 -18.97
N TYR A 127 3.45 -3.26 -18.30
CA TYR A 127 4.15 -2.20 -17.57
C TYR A 127 5.17 -1.47 -18.44
N SER A 128 4.77 -1.11 -19.67
CA SER A 128 5.64 -0.53 -20.70
C SER A 128 6.26 0.80 -20.24
N HIS A 129 5.42 1.76 -19.85
CA HIS A 129 5.87 3.07 -19.36
C HIS A 129 6.78 2.95 -18.14
N GLN A 130 6.45 2.05 -17.21
CA GLN A 130 7.26 1.76 -16.02
C GLN A 130 8.63 1.21 -16.38
N LYS A 131 8.71 0.30 -17.35
CA LYS A 131 9.99 -0.25 -17.84
C LYS A 131 10.83 0.81 -18.53
N GLU A 132 10.21 1.67 -19.35
CA GLU A 132 10.89 2.76 -20.06
C GLU A 132 11.43 3.82 -19.09
N ALA A 133 10.57 4.37 -18.23
CA ALA A 133 10.97 5.33 -17.21
C ALA A 133 12.01 4.74 -16.25
N GLY A 134 11.80 3.52 -15.78
CA GLY A 134 12.74 2.84 -14.90
C GLY A 134 14.12 2.64 -15.53
N LYS A 135 14.19 2.23 -16.81
CA LYS A 135 15.47 2.08 -17.53
C LYS A 135 16.20 3.42 -17.69
N LEU A 136 15.46 4.51 -17.92
CA LEU A 136 16.05 5.85 -17.92
C LEU A 136 16.61 6.20 -16.54
N LEU A 137 15.82 5.99 -15.49
CA LEU A 137 16.20 6.31 -14.11
C LEU A 137 17.38 5.47 -13.60
N GLU A 138 17.48 4.19 -13.97
CA GLU A 138 18.64 3.33 -13.66
C GLU A 138 19.94 3.91 -14.26
N LYS A 139 19.90 4.44 -15.49
CA LYS A 139 21.06 5.12 -16.09
C LYS A 139 21.41 6.41 -15.35
N LEU A 140 20.40 7.18 -14.93
CA LEU A 140 20.62 8.39 -14.14
C LEU A 140 21.22 8.07 -12.76
N TYR A 141 20.79 6.97 -12.13
CA TYR A 141 21.29 6.53 -10.83
C TYR A 141 22.79 6.19 -10.87
N GLN A 142 23.28 5.64 -11.97
CA GLN A 142 24.70 5.37 -12.15
C GLN A 142 25.54 6.67 -12.19
N ARG A 143 24.97 7.77 -12.69
CA ARG A 143 25.63 9.07 -12.76
C ARG A 143 25.51 9.84 -11.45
N GLU A 144 24.32 9.87 -10.86
CA GLU A 144 24.01 10.63 -9.65
C GLU A 144 23.23 9.76 -8.65
N PRO A 145 23.92 8.89 -7.89
CA PRO A 145 23.28 7.93 -6.99
C PRO A 145 22.62 8.60 -5.77
N GLN A 146 22.85 9.89 -5.55
CA GLN A 146 22.25 10.67 -4.46
C GLN A 146 21.12 11.60 -4.92
N HIS A 147 20.72 11.55 -6.19
CA HIS A 147 19.68 12.44 -6.70
C HIS A 147 18.29 12.00 -6.18
N PRO A 148 17.58 12.82 -5.36
CA PRO A 148 16.35 12.41 -4.69
C PRO A 148 15.24 12.05 -5.68
N GLY A 149 15.10 12.82 -6.77
CA GLY A 149 14.14 12.52 -7.84
C GLY A 149 14.41 11.19 -8.53
N VAL A 150 15.68 10.85 -8.80
CA VAL A 150 16.06 9.61 -9.50
C VAL A 150 15.69 8.40 -8.65
N ILE A 151 16.06 8.41 -7.37
CA ILE A 151 15.72 7.33 -6.45
C ILE A 151 14.21 7.21 -6.27
N HIS A 152 13.54 8.32 -5.96
CA HIS A 152 12.12 8.29 -5.67
C HIS A 152 11.28 7.82 -6.86
N TYR A 153 11.59 8.31 -8.06
CA TYR A 153 10.88 7.90 -9.27
C TYR A 153 11.24 6.47 -9.69
N THR A 154 12.44 5.96 -9.34
CA THR A 154 12.80 4.54 -9.55
C THR A 154 11.91 3.63 -8.70
N ILE A 155 11.65 4.02 -7.45
CA ILE A 155 10.73 3.30 -6.57
C ILE A 155 9.33 3.24 -7.20
N HIS A 156 8.81 4.36 -7.69
CA HIS A 156 7.51 4.41 -8.34
C HIS A 156 7.46 3.61 -9.65
N ALA A 157 8.51 3.65 -10.46
CA ALA A 157 8.59 2.88 -11.70
C ALA A 157 8.48 1.37 -11.43
N TYR A 158 9.01 0.90 -10.30
CA TYR A 158 9.13 -0.53 -10.03
C TYR A 158 8.25 -1.05 -8.87
N ASP A 159 7.33 -0.26 -8.30
CA ASP A 159 6.36 -0.73 -7.28
C ASP A 159 5.24 -1.62 -7.86
N ASN A 160 5.65 -2.73 -8.47
CA ASN A 160 4.79 -3.84 -8.88
C ASN A 160 5.53 -5.17 -8.70
N PRO A 161 4.82 -6.31 -8.58
CA PRO A 161 5.44 -7.59 -8.25
C PRO A 161 6.50 -8.05 -9.27
N MET A 162 6.32 -7.72 -10.55
CA MET A 162 7.24 -8.15 -11.62
C MET A 162 8.56 -7.36 -11.62
N LEU A 163 8.53 -6.06 -11.26
CA LEU A 163 9.69 -5.18 -11.40
C LEU A 163 10.37 -4.82 -10.07
N ALA A 164 9.75 -5.08 -8.92
CA ALA A 164 10.22 -4.61 -7.60
C ALA A 164 11.68 -4.91 -7.29
N ASN A 165 12.20 -6.08 -7.70
CA ASN A 165 13.61 -6.45 -7.48
C ASN A 165 14.60 -5.45 -8.09
N ARG A 166 14.23 -4.75 -9.17
CA ARG A 166 15.10 -3.75 -9.83
C ARG A 166 15.29 -2.49 -8.98
N ALA A 167 14.34 -2.15 -8.11
CA ALA A 167 14.42 -0.94 -7.29
C ALA A 167 15.21 -1.11 -5.98
N ILE A 168 15.56 -2.34 -5.55
CA ILE A 168 16.12 -2.58 -4.21
C ILE A 168 17.34 -1.70 -3.92
N THR A 169 18.29 -1.61 -4.86
CA THR A 169 19.52 -0.82 -4.68
C THR A 169 19.21 0.67 -4.50
N ALA A 170 18.38 1.24 -5.40
CA ALA A 170 17.98 2.65 -5.31
C ALA A 170 17.15 2.92 -4.05
N ALA A 171 16.21 2.03 -3.71
CA ALA A 171 15.35 2.13 -2.55
C ALA A 171 16.15 2.20 -1.24
N ARG A 172 17.16 1.35 -1.08
CA ARG A 172 18.04 1.35 0.10
C ARG A 172 18.96 2.57 0.21
N ALA A 173 19.22 3.28 -0.90
CA ALA A 173 20.03 4.48 -0.89
C ALA A 173 19.29 5.71 -0.34
N TYR A 174 17.95 5.67 -0.27
CA TYR A 174 17.16 6.87 0.03
C TYR A 174 17.41 7.43 1.44
N ASP A 175 17.71 6.56 2.41
CA ASP A 175 17.98 7.00 3.79
C ASP A 175 19.29 7.77 3.96
N LYS A 176 20.17 7.77 2.95
CA LYS A 176 21.41 8.54 2.95
C LYS A 176 21.22 9.99 2.51
N ILE A 177 20.08 10.30 1.90
CA ILE A 177 19.77 11.62 1.32
C ILE A 177 18.78 12.37 2.20
N ALA A 178 17.75 11.67 2.69
CA ALA A 178 16.69 12.27 3.48
C ALA A 178 16.38 11.41 4.73
N PRO A 179 17.36 11.27 5.65
CA PRO A 179 17.29 10.34 6.79
C PRO A 179 16.18 10.68 7.80
N ASP A 180 15.68 11.91 7.78
CA ASP A 180 14.67 12.43 8.72
C ASP A 180 13.35 12.82 8.04
N VAL A 181 13.19 12.55 6.73
CA VAL A 181 11.92 12.82 6.03
C VAL A 181 11.06 11.57 6.08
N PRO A 182 9.87 11.60 6.74
CA PRO A 182 9.04 10.41 6.94
C PRO A 182 8.65 9.76 5.61
N HIS A 183 8.27 10.55 4.60
CA HIS A 183 7.94 10.02 3.27
C HIS A 183 9.12 9.30 2.60
N ALA A 184 10.33 9.85 2.69
CA ALA A 184 11.52 9.26 2.07
C ALA A 184 11.93 7.95 2.75
N LEU A 185 11.74 7.85 4.07
CA LEU A 185 11.93 6.61 4.82
C LEU A 185 10.84 5.58 4.53
N HIS A 186 9.60 6.01 4.29
CA HIS A 186 8.50 5.09 4.03
C HIS A 186 8.53 4.48 2.63
N MET A 187 8.78 5.27 1.60
CA MET A 187 8.63 4.84 0.19
C MET A 187 9.42 3.58 -0.19
N PRO A 188 10.68 3.40 0.24
CA PRO A 188 11.42 2.15 0.01
C PRO A 188 10.67 0.90 0.48
N THR A 189 9.87 1.03 1.53
CA THR A 189 9.14 -0.10 2.12
C THR A 189 8.00 -0.61 1.25
N HIS A 190 7.52 0.19 0.28
CA HIS A 190 6.61 -0.32 -0.76
C HIS A 190 7.26 -1.42 -1.59
N ILE A 191 8.53 -1.23 -2.00
CA ILE A 191 9.31 -2.25 -2.69
C ILE A 191 9.55 -3.44 -1.76
N PHE A 192 9.97 -3.20 -0.52
CA PHE A 192 10.29 -4.29 0.41
C PHE A 192 9.06 -5.17 0.70
N VAL A 193 7.86 -4.59 0.80
CA VAL A 193 6.61 -5.35 0.91
C VAL A 193 6.31 -6.18 -0.34
N ARG A 194 6.54 -5.64 -1.55
CA ARG A 194 6.32 -6.38 -2.82
C ARG A 194 7.15 -7.64 -2.96
N ILE A 195 8.25 -7.77 -2.23
CA ILE A 195 9.15 -8.93 -2.27
C ILE A 195 9.30 -9.62 -0.89
N GLY A 196 8.53 -9.18 0.10
CA GLY A 196 8.51 -9.72 1.45
C GLY A 196 9.87 -9.66 2.18
N LEU A 197 10.58 -8.54 2.07
CA LEU A 197 11.75 -8.21 2.89
C LEU A 197 11.32 -7.61 4.23
N TRP A 198 10.68 -8.41 5.08
CA TRP A 198 10.07 -7.96 6.33
C TRP A 198 11.01 -7.21 7.29
N PRO A 199 12.29 -7.61 7.48
CA PRO A 199 13.22 -6.86 8.33
C PRO A 199 13.46 -5.42 7.87
N ASP A 200 13.61 -5.20 6.56
CA ASP A 200 13.74 -3.86 5.98
C ASP A 200 12.45 -3.05 6.18
N VAL A 201 11.26 -3.66 5.98
CA VAL A 201 9.97 -2.98 6.22
C VAL A 201 9.87 -2.50 7.67
N VAL A 202 10.24 -3.36 8.64
CA VAL A 202 10.21 -3.02 10.07
C VAL A 202 11.15 -1.85 10.37
N GLN A 203 12.44 -1.99 10.04
CA GLN A 203 13.46 -0.99 10.38
C GLN A 203 13.14 0.39 9.81
N TRP A 204 12.71 0.45 8.55
CA TRP A 204 12.45 1.72 7.87
C TRP A 204 11.14 2.37 8.33
N ASN A 205 10.10 1.59 8.62
CA ASN A 205 8.85 2.15 9.13
C ASN A 205 8.91 2.59 10.58
N GLU A 206 9.72 1.94 11.44
CA GLU A 206 10.00 2.46 12.79
C GLU A 206 10.62 3.86 12.73
N ARG A 207 11.62 4.04 11.84
CA ARG A 207 12.25 5.35 11.61
C ARG A 207 11.27 6.35 11.00
N SER A 208 10.48 5.93 10.00
CA SER A 208 9.48 6.78 9.36
C SER A 208 8.42 7.27 10.34
N ALA A 209 7.88 6.37 11.17
CA ALA A 209 6.91 6.73 12.21
C ALA A 209 7.51 7.73 13.19
N LYS A 210 8.74 7.48 13.68
CA LYS A 210 9.44 8.43 14.56
C LYS A 210 9.64 9.80 13.90
N ALA A 211 10.08 9.83 12.65
CA ALA A 211 10.27 11.08 11.90
C ALA A 211 8.95 11.84 11.70
N ALA A 212 7.84 11.14 11.44
CA ALA A 212 6.53 11.75 11.21
C ALA A 212 6.00 12.55 12.42
N LEU A 213 6.42 12.20 13.64
CA LEU A 213 6.06 12.96 14.85
C LEU A 213 6.67 14.37 14.89
N ASN A 214 7.77 14.60 14.17
CA ASN A 214 8.41 15.92 14.11
C ASN A 214 7.77 16.86 13.07
N TYR A 215 6.82 16.37 12.29
CA TYR A 215 6.16 17.11 11.21
C TYR A 215 4.63 17.00 11.32
N PRO A 216 4.01 17.51 12.41
CA PRO A 216 2.56 17.56 12.53
C PRO A 216 1.96 18.40 11.39
N ALA A 217 0.69 18.14 11.09
CA ALA A 217 -0.05 18.87 10.08
C ALA A 217 -1.12 19.73 10.75
N GLY A 218 -0.74 20.98 11.04
CA GLY A 218 -1.52 21.82 11.95
C GLY A 218 -1.62 21.15 13.32
N ASP A 219 -2.82 21.06 13.86
CA ASP A 219 -3.08 20.40 15.15
C ASP A 219 -3.12 18.87 15.08
N PHE A 220 -2.99 18.29 13.88
CA PHE A 220 -3.12 16.86 13.65
C PHE A 220 -1.75 16.16 13.58
N ILE A 221 -1.70 14.91 14.03
CA ILE A 221 -0.58 14.03 13.72
C ILE A 221 -0.54 13.73 12.22
N SER A 222 0.65 13.79 11.62
CA SER A 222 0.82 13.49 10.19
C SER A 222 0.28 12.11 9.84
N HIS A 223 -0.45 11.99 8.73
CA HIS A 223 -0.90 10.70 8.20
C HIS A 223 0.27 9.76 7.93
N HIS A 224 1.48 10.30 7.74
CA HIS A 224 2.70 9.52 7.55
C HIS A 224 3.00 8.63 8.75
N TYR A 225 2.59 9.06 9.95
CA TYR A 225 2.72 8.27 11.17
C TYR A 225 1.89 6.99 11.06
N LEU A 226 0.57 7.13 10.86
CA LEU A 226 -0.35 5.99 10.74
C LEU A 226 -0.01 5.11 9.54
N HIS A 227 0.40 5.70 8.43
CA HIS A 227 0.82 4.97 7.24
C HIS A 227 2.01 4.04 7.52
N ALA A 228 3.02 4.55 8.23
CA ALA A 228 4.18 3.76 8.62
C ALA A 228 3.81 2.68 9.64
N LEU A 229 2.92 2.98 10.60
CA LEU A 229 2.47 1.99 11.59
C LEU A 229 1.68 0.83 10.95
N ASP A 230 0.86 1.06 9.92
CA ASP A 230 0.15 -0.02 9.21
C ASP A 230 1.12 -1.00 8.53
N TYR A 231 2.13 -0.46 7.84
CA TYR A 231 3.19 -1.28 7.22
C TYR A 231 4.04 -2.02 8.27
N LEU A 232 4.36 -1.34 9.38
CA LEU A 232 5.13 -1.92 10.48
C LEU A 232 4.37 -3.09 11.14
N LEU A 233 3.10 -2.89 11.47
CA LEU A 233 2.24 -3.94 12.03
C LEU A 233 2.11 -5.12 11.05
N TYR A 234 1.91 -4.83 9.77
CA TYR A 234 1.83 -5.87 8.75
C TYR A 234 3.13 -6.69 8.66
N ALA A 235 4.30 -6.05 8.64
CA ALA A 235 5.58 -6.74 8.60
C ALA A 235 5.85 -7.58 9.86
N HIS A 236 5.46 -7.10 11.04
CA HIS A 236 5.54 -7.90 12.26
C HIS A 236 4.68 -9.17 12.17
N LEU A 237 3.44 -9.07 11.67
CA LEU A 237 2.57 -10.22 11.44
C LEU A 237 3.18 -11.19 10.42
N GLN A 238 3.74 -10.71 9.32
CA GLN A 238 4.39 -11.58 8.33
C GLN A 238 5.69 -12.22 8.84
N GLY A 239 6.34 -11.62 9.83
CA GLY A 239 7.46 -12.22 10.58
C GLY A 239 7.03 -13.16 11.72
N GLY A 240 5.73 -13.27 12.00
CA GLY A 240 5.17 -14.04 13.12
C GLY A 240 5.40 -13.42 14.51
N ASP A 241 5.74 -12.13 14.58
CA ASP A 241 5.98 -11.40 15.83
C ASP A 241 4.71 -10.70 16.32
N ASP A 242 3.77 -11.48 16.84
CA ASP A 242 2.48 -11.00 17.32
C ASP A 242 2.62 -9.99 18.48
N GLN A 243 3.67 -10.09 19.29
CA GLN A 243 3.90 -9.18 20.40
C GLN A 243 4.31 -7.80 19.90
N ALA A 244 5.22 -7.73 18.92
CA ALA A 244 5.57 -6.48 18.27
C ALA A 244 4.36 -5.89 17.52
N ALA A 245 3.61 -6.70 16.77
CA ALA A 245 2.39 -6.25 16.09
C ALA A 245 1.35 -5.67 17.08
N LYS A 246 1.15 -6.32 18.23
CA LYS A 246 0.25 -5.83 19.30
C LYS A 246 0.73 -4.50 19.88
N LYS A 247 2.04 -4.33 20.04
CA LYS A 247 2.63 -3.07 20.51
C LYS A 247 2.37 -1.94 19.51
N THR A 248 2.61 -2.17 18.22
CA THR A 248 2.32 -1.20 17.14
C THR A 248 0.84 -0.85 17.09
N LEU A 249 -0.06 -1.84 17.26
CA LEU A 249 -1.49 -1.59 17.33
C LEU A 249 -1.87 -0.70 18.53
N LYS A 250 -1.25 -0.94 19.69
CA LYS A 250 -1.44 -0.09 20.88
C LYS A 250 -0.94 1.33 20.63
N GLU A 251 0.21 1.51 20.01
CA GLU A 251 0.76 2.82 19.66
C GLU A 251 -0.21 3.63 18.78
N MET A 252 -0.80 2.99 17.76
CA MET A 252 -1.86 3.60 16.94
C MET A 252 -3.06 4.01 17.80
N LYS A 253 -3.59 3.10 18.64
CA LYS A 253 -4.77 3.37 19.48
C LYS A 253 -4.55 4.48 20.52
N THR A 254 -3.32 4.69 20.95
CA THR A 254 -2.97 5.76 21.91
C THR A 254 -2.72 7.11 21.24
N ALA A 255 -2.47 7.13 19.93
CA ALA A 255 -2.35 8.39 19.19
C ALA A 255 -3.74 9.04 19.06
N SER A 256 -3.76 10.36 19.02
CA SER A 256 -4.98 11.16 18.86
C SER A 256 -4.80 12.22 17.77
N LYS A 257 -5.86 12.95 17.45
CA LYS A 257 -5.87 14.01 16.42
C LYS A 257 -5.34 13.54 15.06
N HIS A 258 -5.91 12.46 14.54
CA HIS A 258 -5.53 11.93 13.23
C HIS A 258 -5.99 12.86 12.11
N GLN A 259 -5.10 13.14 11.14
CA GLN A 259 -5.51 13.82 9.90
C GLN A 259 -6.64 13.05 9.21
N GLU A 260 -7.69 13.75 8.77
CA GLU A 260 -8.87 13.18 8.11
C GLU A 260 -8.62 12.82 6.63
N THR A 261 -7.62 11.98 6.38
CA THR A 261 -7.26 11.53 5.03
C THR A 261 -7.62 10.07 4.82
N PHE A 262 -7.71 9.66 3.55
CA PHE A 262 -7.85 8.25 3.18
C PHE A 262 -6.75 7.37 3.82
N VAL A 263 -5.52 7.88 3.91
CA VAL A 263 -4.35 7.17 4.47
C VAL A 263 -4.59 6.84 5.95
N SER A 264 -5.01 7.84 6.73
CA SER A 264 -5.33 7.65 8.16
C SER A 264 -6.53 6.73 8.34
N ALA A 265 -7.61 6.95 7.57
CA ALA A 265 -8.81 6.12 7.61
C ALA A 265 -8.46 4.65 7.38
N TYR A 266 -7.65 4.38 6.35
CA TYR A 266 -7.23 3.05 5.97
C TYR A 266 -6.49 2.36 7.11
N ALA A 267 -5.45 3.00 7.66
CA ALA A 267 -4.67 2.44 8.77
C ALA A 267 -5.53 2.16 10.02
N LEU A 268 -6.45 3.07 10.37
CA LEU A 268 -7.35 2.93 11.52
C LEU A 268 -8.28 1.71 11.37
N ALA A 269 -8.76 1.40 10.16
CA ALA A 269 -9.60 0.23 9.90
C ALA A 269 -8.81 -1.05 9.64
N SER A 270 -7.69 -0.97 8.91
CA SER A 270 -6.89 -2.12 8.49
C SER A 270 -6.07 -2.71 9.62
N MET A 271 -5.47 -1.89 10.49
CA MET A 271 -4.56 -2.40 11.52
C MET A 271 -5.25 -3.35 12.52
N PRO A 272 -6.41 -3.02 13.12
CA PRO A 272 -7.13 -3.97 13.98
C PRO A 272 -7.63 -5.19 13.20
N ALA A 273 -8.11 -4.99 11.97
CA ALA A 273 -8.59 -6.07 11.12
C ALA A 273 -7.47 -7.07 10.77
N ARG A 274 -6.30 -6.60 10.31
CA ARG A 274 -5.11 -7.41 10.03
C ARG A 274 -4.64 -8.14 11.27
N PHE A 275 -4.58 -7.45 12.41
CA PHE A 275 -4.14 -8.05 13.66
C PHE A 275 -5.01 -9.27 14.01
N ALA A 276 -6.34 -9.18 13.93
CA ALA A 276 -7.19 -10.34 14.17
C ALA A 276 -7.12 -11.38 13.04
N LEU A 277 -7.22 -10.94 11.78
CA LEU A 277 -7.37 -11.82 10.63
C LEU A 277 -6.09 -12.57 10.24
N GLU A 278 -4.92 -11.92 10.18
CA GLU A 278 -3.67 -12.60 9.78
C GLU A 278 -3.22 -13.64 10.82
N ARG A 279 -3.63 -13.49 12.09
CA ARG A 279 -3.43 -14.51 13.12
C ARG A 279 -4.51 -15.59 13.11
N HIS A 280 -5.56 -15.41 12.29
CA HIS A 280 -6.78 -16.23 12.24
C HIS A 280 -7.54 -16.28 13.59
N TYR A 281 -7.55 -15.17 14.34
CA TYR A 281 -8.25 -15.05 15.61
C TYR A 281 -9.71 -14.69 15.36
N TRP A 282 -10.48 -15.65 14.85
CA TRP A 282 -11.83 -15.43 14.29
C TRP A 282 -12.82 -14.80 15.27
N GLN A 283 -12.78 -15.20 16.54
CA GLN A 283 -13.63 -14.63 17.59
C GLN A 283 -13.24 -13.18 17.90
N GLU A 284 -11.94 -12.88 17.93
CA GLU A 284 -11.45 -11.50 18.08
C GLU A 284 -11.89 -10.65 16.88
N ALA A 285 -11.80 -11.20 15.66
CA ALA A 285 -12.24 -10.53 14.43
C ALA A 285 -13.74 -10.22 14.46
N ALA A 286 -14.58 -11.17 14.90
CA ALA A 286 -16.03 -11.01 15.05
C ALA A 286 -16.41 -9.87 16.00
N GLN A 287 -15.60 -9.66 17.05
CA GLN A 287 -15.82 -8.67 18.11
C GLN A 287 -15.17 -7.31 17.84
N LEU A 288 -14.56 -7.09 16.66
CA LEU A 288 -13.93 -5.82 16.36
C LEU A 288 -14.93 -4.65 16.47
N GLU A 289 -14.45 -3.58 17.07
CA GLU A 289 -15.14 -2.29 17.03
C GLU A 289 -15.03 -1.70 15.62
N SER A 290 -16.06 -0.97 15.22
CA SER A 290 -16.12 -0.23 13.96
C SER A 290 -16.26 1.25 14.27
N ARG A 291 -15.79 2.12 13.37
CA ARG A 291 -15.80 3.58 13.53
C ARG A 291 -15.01 4.08 14.75
N VAL A 292 -13.77 3.60 14.92
CA VAL A 292 -12.89 3.98 16.03
C VAL A 292 -11.66 4.74 15.51
N PRO A 293 -11.42 6.00 15.95
CA PRO A 293 -12.23 6.75 16.90
C PRO A 293 -13.55 7.25 16.29
N GLU A 294 -14.57 7.42 17.15
CA GLU A 294 -15.90 7.88 16.73
C GLU A 294 -15.86 9.28 16.11
N SER A 295 -14.93 10.12 16.55
CA SER A 295 -14.74 11.48 16.05
C SER A 295 -14.17 11.55 14.62
N PHE A 296 -13.71 10.42 14.05
CA PHE A 296 -13.18 10.40 12.69
C PHE A 296 -14.34 10.37 11.67
N PRO A 297 -14.26 11.10 10.53
CA PRO A 297 -15.37 11.22 9.58
C PRO A 297 -15.49 9.99 8.67
N TRP A 298 -15.92 8.86 9.23
CA TRP A 298 -16.03 7.56 8.55
C TRP A 298 -16.93 7.59 7.31
N GLU A 299 -17.94 8.44 7.30
CA GLU A 299 -18.87 8.63 6.18
C GLU A 299 -18.18 9.11 4.90
N LYS A 300 -17.02 9.76 5.00
CA LYS A 300 -16.19 10.16 3.85
C LYS A 300 -15.48 8.97 3.20
N PHE A 301 -15.40 7.82 3.88
CA PHE A 301 -14.59 6.66 3.47
C PHE A 301 -15.36 5.32 3.56
N PRO A 302 -16.53 5.18 2.92
CA PRO A 302 -17.35 3.96 3.02
C PRO A 302 -16.61 2.68 2.61
N GLN A 303 -15.72 2.79 1.63
CA GLN A 303 -14.87 1.68 1.18
C GLN A 303 -13.87 1.20 2.23
N VAL A 304 -13.44 2.10 3.11
CA VAL A 304 -12.50 1.79 4.19
C VAL A 304 -13.26 1.24 5.39
N GLU A 305 -14.40 1.82 5.72
CA GLU A 305 -15.29 1.31 6.78
C GLU A 305 -15.69 -0.15 6.51
N ALA A 306 -15.85 -0.54 5.24
CA ALA A 306 -16.17 -1.91 4.85
C ALA A 306 -15.14 -2.95 5.32
N ILE A 307 -13.88 -2.55 5.54
CA ILE A 307 -12.81 -3.44 6.04
C ILE A 307 -13.14 -3.96 7.44
N SER A 308 -13.66 -3.11 8.33
CA SER A 308 -14.04 -3.52 9.69
C SER A 308 -15.17 -4.54 9.64
N TYR A 309 -16.18 -4.32 8.79
CA TYR A 309 -17.30 -5.25 8.63
C TYR A 309 -16.92 -6.53 7.89
N PHE A 310 -15.95 -6.47 6.97
CA PHE A 310 -15.33 -7.66 6.38
C PHE A 310 -14.71 -8.54 7.46
N ALA A 311 -13.89 -7.97 8.33
CA ALA A 311 -13.24 -8.71 9.41
C ALA A 311 -14.26 -9.30 10.41
N LYS A 312 -15.28 -8.50 10.79
CA LYS A 312 -16.37 -8.94 11.67
C LYS A 312 -17.17 -10.09 11.05
N GLY A 313 -17.59 -9.92 9.79
CA GLY A 313 -18.40 -10.91 9.08
C GLY A 313 -17.65 -12.22 8.86
N LEU A 314 -16.38 -12.14 8.44
CA LEU A 314 -15.52 -13.31 8.26
C LEU A 314 -15.25 -14.00 9.60
N GLY A 315 -14.91 -13.24 10.64
CA GLY A 315 -14.71 -13.75 11.99
C GLY A 315 -15.94 -14.46 12.55
N ALA A 316 -17.12 -13.86 12.38
CA ALA A 316 -18.39 -14.43 12.82
C ALA A 316 -18.71 -15.74 12.07
N ALA A 317 -18.59 -15.74 10.74
CA ALA A 317 -18.81 -16.95 9.93
C ALA A 317 -17.84 -18.09 10.31
N ARG A 318 -16.56 -17.76 10.54
CA ARG A 318 -15.51 -18.72 10.94
C ARG A 318 -15.64 -19.20 12.37
N SER A 319 -16.39 -18.48 13.22
CA SER A 319 -16.60 -18.82 14.64
C SER A 319 -17.97 -19.43 14.92
N GLY A 320 -18.80 -19.64 13.88
CA GLY A 320 -20.13 -20.22 14.02
C GLY A 320 -21.27 -19.24 14.33
N ASP A 321 -21.00 -17.93 14.39
CA ASP A 321 -22.01 -16.90 14.61
C ASP A 321 -22.65 -16.46 13.29
N LEU A 322 -23.65 -17.22 12.84
CA LEU A 322 -24.37 -16.94 11.60
C LEU A 322 -25.08 -15.58 11.63
N ALA A 323 -25.67 -15.20 12.77
CA ALA A 323 -26.46 -13.97 12.89
C ALA A 323 -25.58 -12.73 12.69
N SER A 324 -24.44 -12.67 13.39
CA SER A 324 -23.50 -11.55 13.28
C SER A 324 -22.80 -11.52 11.91
N ALA A 325 -22.57 -12.67 11.28
CA ALA A 325 -22.07 -12.75 9.91
C ALA A 325 -23.06 -12.12 8.90
N GLN A 326 -24.36 -12.43 9.04
CA GLN A 326 -25.41 -11.86 8.20
C GLN A 326 -25.59 -10.35 8.43
N GLN A 327 -25.53 -9.89 9.68
CA GLN A 327 -25.58 -8.46 9.99
C GLN A 327 -24.41 -7.70 9.37
N SER A 328 -23.22 -8.30 9.38
CA SER A 328 -22.04 -7.71 8.75
C SER A 328 -22.21 -7.58 7.23
N ILE A 329 -22.79 -8.59 6.56
CA ILE A 329 -23.12 -8.51 5.13
C ILE A 329 -24.11 -7.37 4.84
N GLN A 330 -25.18 -7.24 5.62
CA GLN A 330 -26.16 -6.15 5.41
C GLN A 330 -25.48 -4.77 5.46
N MET A 331 -24.51 -4.59 6.37
CA MET A 331 -23.75 -3.35 6.45
C MET A 331 -22.78 -3.20 5.27
N MET A 332 -22.08 -4.26 4.88
CA MET A 332 -21.22 -4.23 3.69
C MET A 332 -21.98 -3.94 2.40
N ASP A 333 -23.24 -4.36 2.27
CA ASP A 333 -24.11 -4.06 1.13
C ASP A 333 -24.36 -2.54 1.00
N GLN A 334 -24.66 -1.88 2.13
CA GLN A 334 -24.86 -0.43 2.17
C GLN A 334 -23.54 0.32 1.88
N LEU A 335 -22.42 -0.15 2.43
CA LEU A 335 -21.10 0.47 2.19
C LEU A 335 -20.64 0.28 0.75
N TYR A 336 -20.93 -0.87 0.14
CA TYR A 336 -20.70 -1.11 -1.28
C TYR A 336 -21.51 -0.17 -2.17
N ALA A 337 -22.80 0.04 -1.87
CA ALA A 337 -23.63 1.00 -2.58
C ALA A 337 -23.07 2.43 -2.48
N LYS A 338 -22.69 2.87 -1.29
CA LYS A 338 -22.05 4.18 -1.06
C LYS A 338 -20.71 4.31 -1.80
N THR A 339 -19.90 3.26 -1.79
CA THR A 339 -18.60 3.23 -2.51
C THR A 339 -18.79 3.41 -4.01
N LYS A 340 -19.80 2.75 -4.60
CA LYS A 340 -20.15 2.92 -6.01
C LYS A 340 -20.69 4.32 -6.31
N GLN A 341 -21.55 4.85 -5.44
CA GLN A 341 -22.08 6.21 -5.57
C GLN A 341 -20.96 7.26 -5.54
N ALA A 342 -19.90 7.03 -4.77
CA ALA A 342 -18.71 7.87 -4.73
C ALA A 342 -17.79 7.74 -5.97
N GLY A 343 -18.15 6.92 -6.96
CA GLY A 343 -17.39 6.74 -8.21
C GLY A 343 -16.08 5.97 -8.05
N SER A 344 -15.89 5.26 -6.93
CA SER A 344 -14.63 4.60 -6.60
C SER A 344 -14.55 3.17 -7.15
N ASN A 345 -14.45 3.04 -8.48
CA ASN A 345 -14.55 1.74 -9.17
C ASN A 345 -13.55 0.68 -8.65
N TYR A 346 -12.29 1.06 -8.45
CA TYR A 346 -11.27 0.18 -7.87
C TYR A 346 -11.69 -0.37 -6.51
N TRP A 347 -12.14 0.52 -5.62
CA TRP A 347 -12.54 0.15 -4.26
C TRP A 347 -13.85 -0.62 -4.23
N ALA A 348 -14.78 -0.33 -5.14
CA ALA A 348 -16.01 -1.10 -5.29
C ALA A 348 -15.72 -2.58 -5.63
N VAL A 349 -14.73 -2.86 -6.48
CA VAL A 349 -14.28 -4.24 -6.77
C VAL A 349 -13.79 -4.94 -5.51
N LEU A 350 -12.94 -4.28 -4.70
CA LEU A 350 -12.43 -4.87 -3.46
C LEU A 350 -13.51 -5.10 -2.41
N VAL A 351 -14.43 -4.14 -2.21
CA VAL A 351 -15.54 -4.31 -1.27
C VAL A 351 -16.45 -5.46 -1.73
N GLU A 352 -16.68 -5.61 -3.03
CA GLU A 352 -17.44 -6.74 -3.56
C GLU A 352 -16.73 -8.08 -3.34
N ALA A 353 -15.41 -8.16 -3.56
CA ALA A 353 -14.64 -9.37 -3.28
C ALA A 353 -14.71 -9.75 -1.79
N GLN A 354 -14.62 -8.76 -0.88
CA GLN A 354 -14.79 -8.95 0.56
C GLN A 354 -16.20 -9.44 0.92
N ARG A 355 -17.26 -8.84 0.33
CA ARG A 355 -18.65 -9.30 0.51
C ARG A 355 -18.80 -10.76 0.09
N LYS A 356 -18.37 -11.10 -1.12
CA LYS A 356 -18.44 -12.47 -1.65
C LYS A 356 -17.67 -13.46 -0.78
N THR A 357 -16.51 -13.05 -0.25
CA THR A 357 -15.73 -13.86 0.68
C THR A 357 -16.52 -14.20 1.95
N VAL A 358 -17.14 -13.20 2.60
CA VAL A 358 -17.97 -13.45 3.80
C VAL A 358 -19.18 -14.30 3.47
N VAL A 359 -19.87 -14.06 2.35
CA VAL A 359 -21.00 -14.90 1.91
C VAL A 359 -20.56 -16.34 1.65
N ALA A 360 -19.42 -16.56 1.02
CA ALA A 360 -18.88 -17.90 0.78
C ALA A 360 -18.64 -18.65 2.10
N TRP A 361 -18.06 -18.00 3.11
CA TRP A 361 -17.86 -18.59 4.43
C TRP A 361 -19.17 -18.79 5.21
N ILE A 362 -20.21 -17.97 4.98
CA ILE A 362 -21.56 -18.23 5.50
C ILE A 362 -22.16 -19.50 4.88
N HIS A 363 -22.02 -19.71 3.57
CA HIS A 363 -22.46 -20.96 2.93
C HIS A 363 -21.68 -22.16 3.47
N PHE A 364 -20.38 -22.00 3.70
CA PHE A 364 -19.55 -23.04 4.31
C PHE A 364 -20.04 -23.40 5.71
N LEU A 365 -20.32 -22.40 6.56
CA LEU A 365 -20.90 -22.59 7.89
C LEU A 365 -22.25 -23.34 7.84
N LYS A 366 -23.07 -23.06 6.83
CA LYS A 366 -24.35 -23.76 6.58
C LYS A 366 -24.20 -25.15 5.96
N ARG A 367 -22.97 -25.64 5.79
CA ARG A 367 -22.64 -26.93 5.14
C ARG A 367 -23.02 -26.99 3.65
N ASP A 368 -23.24 -25.85 3.01
CA ASP A 368 -23.40 -25.73 1.56
C ASP A 368 -22.03 -25.54 0.89
N THR A 369 -21.20 -26.58 0.97
CA THR A 369 -19.79 -26.56 0.55
C THR A 369 -19.63 -26.28 -0.94
N LYS A 370 -20.56 -26.77 -1.77
CA LYS A 370 -20.51 -26.58 -3.23
C LYS A 370 -20.63 -25.09 -3.58
N THR A 371 -21.65 -24.42 -3.05
CA THR A 371 -21.84 -22.97 -3.26
C THR A 371 -20.72 -22.18 -2.62
N ALA A 372 -20.29 -22.56 -1.41
CA ALA A 372 -19.18 -21.91 -0.71
C ALA A 372 -17.90 -21.86 -1.56
N LEU A 373 -17.46 -23.00 -2.08
CA LEU A 373 -16.26 -23.07 -2.91
C LEU A 373 -16.41 -22.27 -4.22
N ALA A 374 -17.58 -22.35 -4.87
CA ALA A 374 -17.83 -21.58 -6.08
C ALA A 374 -17.74 -20.07 -5.84
N MET A 375 -18.38 -19.57 -4.76
CA MET A 375 -18.35 -18.15 -4.41
C MET A 375 -16.97 -17.70 -3.93
N MET A 376 -16.24 -18.54 -3.20
CA MET A 376 -14.89 -18.24 -2.72
C MET A 376 -13.90 -18.12 -3.90
N ARG A 377 -14.03 -18.96 -4.94
CA ARG A 377 -13.25 -18.81 -6.19
C ARG A 377 -13.57 -17.50 -6.90
N GLN A 378 -14.85 -17.18 -7.06
CA GLN A 378 -15.26 -15.89 -7.65
C GLN A 378 -14.73 -14.68 -6.88
N ALA A 379 -14.74 -14.74 -5.55
CA ALA A 379 -14.18 -13.69 -4.71
C ALA A 379 -12.66 -13.52 -4.91
N ALA A 380 -11.93 -14.63 -4.95
CA ALA A 380 -10.48 -14.63 -5.18
C ALA A 380 -10.12 -14.12 -6.59
N ASP A 381 -10.83 -14.56 -7.62
CA ASP A 381 -10.60 -14.11 -9.00
C ASP A 381 -10.94 -12.62 -9.19
N LEU A 382 -11.98 -12.14 -8.49
CA LEU A 382 -12.35 -10.72 -8.51
C LEU A 382 -11.29 -9.84 -7.82
N GLU A 383 -10.77 -10.25 -6.66
CA GLU A 383 -9.69 -9.53 -5.97
C GLU A 383 -8.41 -9.48 -6.83
N ASP A 384 -8.04 -10.58 -7.46
CA ASP A 384 -6.83 -10.66 -8.31
C ASP A 384 -6.94 -9.90 -9.64
N SER A 385 -8.15 -9.50 -10.04
CA SER A 385 -8.36 -8.72 -11.25
C SER A 385 -7.77 -7.30 -11.18
N VAL A 386 -7.53 -6.81 -9.96
CA VAL A 386 -6.99 -5.49 -9.67
C VAL A 386 -5.60 -5.57 -9.01
N ASP A 387 -4.71 -4.62 -9.32
CA ASP A 387 -3.39 -4.54 -8.66
C ASP A 387 -3.51 -3.86 -7.29
N LYS A 388 -2.52 -4.03 -6.42
CA LYS A 388 -2.40 -3.35 -5.13
C LYS A 388 -2.50 -1.83 -5.30
N HIS A 389 -3.36 -1.20 -4.51
CA HIS A 389 -3.42 0.26 -4.42
C HIS A 389 -2.06 0.84 -3.95
N PRO A 390 -1.57 1.95 -4.53
CA PRO A 390 -0.26 2.53 -4.16
C PRO A 390 -0.11 3.00 -2.72
N VAL A 391 -1.17 2.97 -1.91
CA VAL A 391 -1.20 3.48 -0.51
C VAL A 391 -1.32 2.34 0.51
N THR A 392 -1.61 1.11 0.08
CA THR A 392 -1.82 -0.01 1.02
C THR A 392 -0.65 -0.98 0.97
N PRO A 393 -0.32 -1.67 2.09
CA PRO A 393 0.67 -2.73 2.06
C PRO A 393 0.17 -3.98 1.30
N GLY A 394 -1.13 -4.05 1.01
CA GLY A 394 -1.80 -5.18 0.38
C GLY A 394 -3.28 -5.20 0.73
N VAL A 395 -4.01 -6.22 0.27
CA VAL A 395 -5.34 -6.55 0.83
C VAL A 395 -5.20 -6.98 2.30
N VAL A 396 -6.26 -6.87 3.09
CA VAL A 396 -6.20 -7.11 4.55
C VAL A 396 -5.90 -8.56 4.89
N LEU A 397 -6.60 -9.47 4.23
CA LEU A 397 -6.33 -10.90 4.19
C LEU A 397 -6.74 -11.39 2.78
N PRO A 398 -5.84 -11.98 1.98
CA PRO A 398 -6.17 -12.36 0.61
C PRO A 398 -7.33 -13.35 0.52
N ALA A 399 -8.29 -13.06 -0.35
CA ALA A 399 -9.40 -13.97 -0.65
C ALA A 399 -8.88 -15.32 -1.17
N ARG A 400 -7.74 -15.32 -1.87
CA ARG A 400 -7.12 -16.57 -2.35
C ARG A 400 -6.48 -17.41 -1.24
N GLU A 401 -5.99 -16.80 -0.16
CA GLU A 401 -5.56 -17.56 1.04
C GLU A 401 -6.77 -18.20 1.73
N LEU A 402 -7.89 -17.46 1.84
CA LEU A 402 -9.14 -17.97 2.39
C LEU A 402 -9.78 -19.09 1.54
N LEU A 403 -9.61 -19.04 0.22
CA LEU A 403 -9.94 -20.16 -0.67
C LEU A 403 -9.07 -21.39 -0.34
N GLY A 404 -7.77 -21.20 -0.16
CA GLY A 404 -6.84 -22.25 0.26
C GLY A 404 -7.28 -22.90 1.57
N ASP A 405 -7.65 -22.10 2.57
CA ASP A 405 -8.17 -22.58 3.86
C ASP A 405 -9.41 -23.47 3.67
N MET A 406 -10.39 -23.02 2.88
CA MET A 406 -11.61 -23.78 2.62
C MET A 406 -11.34 -25.09 1.85
N LEU A 407 -10.38 -25.08 0.93
CA LEU A 407 -9.95 -26.26 0.20
C LEU A 407 -9.26 -27.29 1.11
N ILE A 408 -8.45 -26.84 2.07
CA ILE A 408 -7.89 -27.73 3.11
C ILE A 408 -9.01 -28.38 3.93
N LEU A 409 -9.99 -27.59 4.39
CA LEU A 409 -11.11 -28.10 5.19
C LEU A 409 -11.99 -29.10 4.45
N THR A 410 -11.92 -29.12 3.11
CA THR A 410 -12.68 -30.03 2.24
C THR A 410 -11.81 -31.13 1.63
N ALA A 411 -10.60 -31.32 2.16
CA ALA A 411 -9.62 -32.30 1.70
C ALA A 411 -9.14 -32.15 0.24
N ASN A 412 -9.36 -30.98 -0.37
CA ASN A 412 -8.89 -30.64 -1.72
C ASN A 412 -7.46 -30.07 -1.67
N TYR A 413 -6.52 -30.85 -1.18
CA TYR A 413 -5.18 -30.37 -0.82
C TYR A 413 -4.37 -29.84 -2.01
N GLN A 414 -4.49 -30.47 -3.18
CA GLN A 414 -3.75 -30.02 -4.37
C GLN A 414 -4.23 -28.65 -4.87
N ASP A 415 -5.54 -28.42 -4.85
CA ASP A 415 -6.12 -27.11 -5.18
C ASP A 415 -5.75 -26.06 -4.13
N ALA A 416 -5.69 -26.45 -2.85
CA ALA A 416 -5.26 -25.55 -1.78
C ALA A 416 -3.81 -25.08 -1.99
N ILE A 417 -2.91 -26.01 -2.34
CA ILE A 417 -1.51 -25.69 -2.70
C ILE A 417 -1.49 -24.66 -3.84
N SER A 418 -2.22 -24.92 -4.93
CA SER A 418 -2.29 -24.00 -6.06
C SER A 418 -2.81 -22.60 -5.68
N ALA A 419 -3.81 -22.53 -4.80
CA ALA A 419 -4.34 -21.25 -4.32
C ALA A 419 -3.30 -20.44 -3.55
N TYR A 420 -2.59 -21.05 -2.60
CA TYR A 420 -1.53 -20.36 -1.86
C TYR A 420 -0.31 -20.02 -2.74
N GLU A 421 0.05 -20.87 -3.71
CA GLU A 421 1.13 -20.58 -4.67
C GLU A 421 0.79 -19.35 -5.53
N ALA A 422 -0.46 -19.23 -5.99
CA ALA A 422 -0.93 -18.04 -6.69
C ALA A 422 -0.86 -16.78 -5.80
N SER A 423 -1.18 -16.90 -4.51
CA SER A 423 -0.99 -15.79 -3.56
C SER A 423 0.49 -15.38 -3.43
N LEU A 424 1.42 -16.34 -3.34
CA LEU A 424 2.87 -16.06 -3.27
C LEU A 424 3.45 -15.48 -4.54
N ALA A 425 2.85 -15.74 -5.71
CA ALA A 425 3.26 -15.13 -6.96
C ALA A 425 3.01 -13.60 -6.96
N ILE A 426 1.97 -13.15 -6.25
CA ILE A 426 1.63 -11.73 -6.09
C ILE A 426 2.38 -11.12 -4.91
N SER A 427 2.43 -11.84 -3.78
CA SER A 427 2.99 -11.39 -2.52
C SER A 427 3.99 -12.43 -1.98
N PRO A 428 5.25 -12.40 -2.45
CA PRO A 428 6.30 -13.28 -1.98
C PRO A 428 6.48 -13.21 -0.46
N ASN A 429 6.87 -14.34 0.12
CA ASN A 429 7.20 -14.47 1.54
C ASN A 429 6.07 -14.12 2.52
N ARG A 430 4.80 -14.22 2.09
CA ARG A 430 3.66 -14.17 3.02
C ARG A 430 3.63 -15.38 3.94
N LEU A 431 3.46 -15.12 5.23
CA LEU A 431 3.51 -16.13 6.29
C LEU A 431 2.44 -17.19 6.12
N ASN A 432 1.19 -16.75 5.92
CA ASN A 432 0.03 -17.63 5.84
C ASN A 432 0.06 -18.51 4.59
N SER A 433 0.45 -17.98 3.43
CA SER A 433 0.57 -18.80 2.22
C SER A 433 1.73 -19.80 2.28
N ILE A 434 2.90 -19.42 2.79
CA ILE A 434 4.02 -20.38 2.98
C ILE A 434 3.60 -21.52 3.91
N TYR A 435 2.96 -21.17 5.02
CA TYR A 435 2.44 -22.18 5.92
C TYR A 435 1.39 -23.06 5.23
N GLY A 436 0.43 -22.46 4.55
CA GLY A 436 -0.70 -23.15 3.92
C GLY A 436 -0.24 -24.22 2.92
N ILE A 437 0.78 -23.90 2.12
CA ILE A 437 1.40 -24.88 1.22
C ILE A 437 2.07 -26.01 1.99
N GLY A 438 2.82 -25.69 3.05
CA GLY A 438 3.47 -26.69 3.90
C GLY A 438 2.46 -27.66 4.53
N TYR A 439 1.36 -27.13 5.06
CA TYR A 439 0.32 -27.90 5.72
C TYR A 439 -0.51 -28.74 4.76
N ALA A 440 -0.91 -28.18 3.61
CA ALA A 440 -1.60 -28.94 2.58
C ALA A 440 -0.73 -30.09 2.05
N ASN A 441 0.58 -29.89 1.88
CA ASN A 441 1.50 -30.98 1.52
C ASN A 441 1.62 -32.03 2.62
N GLU A 442 1.61 -31.65 3.89
CA GLU A 442 1.62 -32.59 5.02
C GLU A 442 0.37 -33.46 5.04
N LEU A 443 -0.81 -32.85 4.89
CA LEU A 443 -2.09 -33.55 4.81
C LEU A 443 -2.20 -34.45 3.57
N ALA A 444 -1.58 -34.05 2.46
CA ALA A 444 -1.48 -34.86 1.24
C ALA A 444 -0.40 -35.97 1.31
N GLY A 445 0.30 -36.13 2.44
CA GLY A 445 1.34 -37.14 2.62
C GLY A 445 2.71 -36.79 2.01
N ASN A 446 2.88 -35.60 1.44
CA ASN A 446 4.14 -35.13 0.87
C ASN A 446 5.06 -34.48 1.92
N SER A 447 5.61 -35.31 2.80
CA SER A 447 6.45 -34.87 3.92
C SER A 447 7.71 -34.11 3.49
N THR A 448 8.28 -34.43 2.31
CA THR A 448 9.47 -33.74 1.77
C THR A 448 9.14 -32.30 1.41
N LYS A 449 8.07 -32.05 0.65
CA LYS A 449 7.64 -30.69 0.32
C LYS A 449 7.19 -29.93 1.57
N ALA A 450 6.45 -30.56 2.49
CA ALA A 450 6.04 -29.92 3.74
C ALA A 450 7.25 -29.37 4.53
N LYS A 451 8.30 -30.19 4.70
CA LYS A 451 9.55 -29.76 5.37
C LYS A 451 10.23 -28.58 4.69
N LEU A 452 10.22 -28.53 3.35
CA LEU A 452 10.80 -27.42 2.58
C LEU A 452 10.09 -26.10 2.91
N TYR A 453 8.76 -26.08 2.90
CA TYR A 453 8.00 -24.86 3.20
C TYR A 453 8.08 -24.46 4.67
N TYR A 454 8.12 -25.41 5.61
CA TYR A 454 8.36 -25.10 7.02
C TYR A 454 9.76 -24.53 7.27
N LYS A 455 10.78 -24.97 6.52
CA LYS A 455 12.10 -24.33 6.54
C LYS A 455 12.01 -22.89 6.03
N LYS A 456 11.33 -22.65 4.91
CA LYS A 456 11.11 -21.29 4.38
C LYS A 456 10.38 -20.39 5.38
N LEU A 457 9.40 -20.92 6.10
CA LEU A 457 8.70 -20.21 7.18
C LEU A 457 9.66 -19.76 8.29
N PHE A 458 10.58 -20.65 8.69
CA PHE A 458 11.63 -20.29 9.65
C PHE A 458 12.59 -19.24 9.09
N GLU A 459 12.93 -19.27 7.80
CA GLU A 459 13.82 -18.29 7.16
C GLU A 459 13.24 -16.87 7.19
N ILE A 460 11.93 -16.71 6.96
CA ILE A 460 11.26 -15.41 6.96
C ILE A 460 10.87 -14.90 8.36
N ALA A 461 10.90 -15.77 9.37
CA ALA A 461 10.50 -15.42 10.73
C ALA A 461 11.37 -14.31 11.34
N ALA A 462 10.75 -13.50 12.19
CA ALA A 462 11.43 -12.42 12.91
C ALA A 462 12.55 -12.97 13.81
N PRO A 463 13.63 -12.19 14.08
CA PRO A 463 14.72 -12.63 14.96
C PRO A 463 14.26 -13.06 16.36
N SER A 464 13.25 -12.38 16.92
CA SER A 464 12.60 -12.71 18.20
C SER A 464 12.01 -14.12 18.19
N VAL A 465 11.27 -14.46 17.14
CA VAL A 465 10.65 -15.77 16.90
C VAL A 465 11.72 -16.85 16.72
N LYS A 466 12.76 -16.59 15.91
CA LYS A 466 13.89 -17.50 15.71
C LYS A 466 14.62 -17.81 17.02
N LYS A 467 14.89 -16.78 17.84
CA LYS A 467 15.55 -16.92 19.15
C LYS A 467 14.71 -17.76 20.12
N LEU A 468 13.39 -17.58 20.11
CA LEU A 468 12.47 -18.40 20.91
C LEU A 468 12.54 -19.88 20.49
N ALA A 469 12.51 -20.16 19.18
CA ALA A 469 12.62 -21.51 18.64
C ALA A 469 13.97 -22.20 18.91
N GLN A 470 15.07 -21.42 19.01
CA GLN A 470 16.38 -21.96 19.37
C GLN A 470 16.49 -22.31 20.86
N LYS A 471 15.88 -21.51 21.75
CA LYS A 471 15.87 -21.75 23.20
C LYS A 471 15.13 -23.04 23.58
N THR A 472 14.19 -23.49 22.77
CA THR A 472 13.45 -24.75 22.95
C THR A 472 14.22 -25.99 22.43
N LYS A 473 15.54 -25.86 22.15
CA LYS A 473 16.48 -26.95 21.78
C LYS A 473 16.07 -27.81 20.59
N GLY A 474 15.43 -27.26 19.57
CA GLY A 474 15.19 -27.97 18.31
C GLY A 474 14.35 -29.26 18.42
N LYS A 475 13.86 -29.61 19.61
CA LYS A 475 12.85 -30.66 19.78
C LYS A 475 11.53 -30.26 19.13
N ASP A 476 11.39 -29.00 18.72
CA ASP A 476 10.20 -28.58 18.03
C ASP A 476 10.31 -27.21 17.35
N ILE A 477 10.99 -27.13 16.21
CA ILE A 477 10.63 -26.08 15.23
C ILE A 477 9.14 -26.24 14.86
N ARG A 478 8.61 -27.48 14.89
CA ARG A 478 7.18 -27.78 14.79
C ARG A 478 6.38 -27.24 15.99
N GLU A 479 6.73 -27.41 17.26
CA GLU A 479 5.97 -26.80 18.40
C GLU A 479 6.21 -25.31 18.54
N SER A 480 7.32 -24.73 18.11
CA SER A 480 7.46 -23.27 18.10
C SER A 480 6.61 -22.65 16.98
N LEU A 481 6.55 -23.29 15.81
CA LEU A 481 5.57 -22.96 14.77
C LEU A 481 4.13 -23.32 15.17
N LYS A 482 3.89 -24.41 15.94
CA LYS A 482 2.63 -24.77 16.59
C LYS A 482 2.42 -24.05 17.93
N GLN A 483 3.26 -23.11 18.37
CA GLN A 483 2.98 -22.27 19.56
C GLN A 483 2.66 -20.86 19.09
N SER A 484 3.32 -20.39 18.03
CA SER A 484 2.76 -19.36 17.14
C SER A 484 1.44 -19.82 16.50
N ARG A 485 1.19 -21.14 16.36
CA ARG A 485 -0.08 -21.73 15.84
C ARG A 485 -0.89 -22.60 16.81
N LYS A 486 -0.56 -22.72 18.11
CA LYS A 486 -1.44 -23.41 19.10
C LYS A 486 -2.69 -22.59 19.36
N PHE A 487 -2.72 -21.35 18.88
CA PHE A 487 -3.91 -20.56 18.78
C PHE A 487 -4.88 -21.07 17.69
N LEU A 488 -4.36 -21.63 16.59
CA LEU A 488 -5.12 -22.04 15.42
C LEU A 488 -5.64 -23.48 15.46
N GLU A 489 -4.87 -24.41 16.02
CA GLU A 489 -5.32 -25.81 16.17
C GLU A 489 -6.35 -25.96 17.31
N LYS A 490 -6.36 -25.07 18.30
CA LYS A 490 -7.37 -25.09 19.38
C LYS A 490 -8.73 -24.51 18.97
N HIS A 491 -8.86 -23.97 17.76
CA HIS A 491 -10.10 -23.36 17.23
C HIS A 491 -10.45 -23.80 15.80
N GLN A 492 -9.94 -24.96 15.36
CA GLN A 492 -10.46 -25.69 14.19
C GLN A 492 -11.31 -26.92 14.57
N ALA A 493 -11.69 -27.04 15.84
CA ALA A 493 -12.76 -27.93 16.27
C ALA A 493 -13.96 -27.09 16.71
N LEU A 494 -14.72 -26.63 15.71
CA LEU A 494 -16.18 -26.66 15.63
C LEU A 494 -16.63 -26.29 14.21
#